data_AF-A0AB73MRN6-F1
#
_entry.id   AF-A0AB73MRN6-F1
#
_cell.length_a   1.000
_cell.length_b   1.000
_cell.length_c   1.000
_cell.angle_alpha   90.00
_cell.angle_beta   90.00
_cell.angle_gamma   90.00
#
_symmetry.space_group_name_H-M   'P 1'
#
loop_
_entity.id
_entity.type
_entity.pdbx_description
1 polymer ?
#
loop_
_entity_poly.entity_id
_entity_poly.type
_entity_poly.pdbx_seq_one_letter_code
_entity_poly.pdbx_strand_id
1 'polypeptide(L)'
;MSTSLRHALVFLAALTVAGCKQQPADPVATQPKPAVSAPAPPPGGDAQARALQALQARLQGDNAYPDHCISIMAEDGDAPAPDTFDFAVRERHGDGCPGDPQTSPVRDRFRVQADGTLLWYDVVNADFVDYAERARSLQ
;
A
#
# COMPACT_ATOMS: atom_id res chain seq x y z
N MET A 1 -28.51 34.81 -18.89
CA MET A 1 -27.91 34.71 -20.24
C MET A 1 -27.69 33.24 -20.53
N SER A 2 -28.15 32.81 -21.70
CA SER A 2 -28.34 31.42 -22.13
C SER A 2 -27.45 31.16 -23.33
N THR A 3 -26.79 29.98 -23.37
CA THR A 3 -26.35 29.17 -24.55
C THR A 3 -25.32 28.14 -24.01
N SER A 4 -25.47 26.82 -24.03
CA SER A 4 -26.05 25.81 -24.95
C SER A 4 -25.25 25.55 -26.23
N LEU A 5 -25.29 24.27 -26.65
CA LEU A 5 -24.77 23.57 -27.85
C LEU A 5 -23.36 22.96 -27.75
N ARG A 6 -23.13 21.63 -27.72
CA ARG A 6 -23.61 20.44 -28.51
C ARG A 6 -22.89 20.23 -29.86
N HIS A 7 -22.79 18.93 -30.20
CA HIS A 7 -22.59 18.26 -31.52
C HIS A 7 -21.12 17.89 -31.85
N ALA A 8 -20.67 16.63 -31.95
CA ALA A 8 -21.14 15.40 -32.63
C ALA A 8 -20.93 15.36 -34.15
N LEU A 9 -20.57 14.16 -34.67
CA LEU A 9 -20.39 13.67 -36.07
C LEU A 9 -18.92 13.63 -36.53
N VAL A 10 -18.25 12.47 -36.65
CA VAL A 10 -18.44 11.30 -37.55
C VAL A 10 -18.49 11.68 -39.02
N PHE A 11 -17.44 11.33 -39.78
CA PHE A 11 -17.54 11.04 -41.21
C PHE A 11 -16.63 9.87 -41.61
N LEU A 12 -17.19 9.09 -42.52
CA LEU A 12 -16.87 7.73 -42.93
C LEU A 12 -16.25 7.73 -44.35
N ALA A 13 -15.81 6.53 -44.78
CA ALA A 13 -15.67 6.02 -46.16
C ALA A 13 -14.33 6.33 -46.89
N ALA A 14 -13.74 5.45 -47.71
CA ALA A 14 -14.00 4.07 -48.15
C ALA A 14 -12.81 3.59 -49.05
N LEU A 15 -12.94 2.37 -49.60
CA LEU A 15 -12.21 1.75 -50.73
C LEU A 15 -10.91 1.00 -50.35
N THR A 16 -10.62 -0.24 -50.78
CA THR A 16 -11.18 -1.11 -51.82
C THR A 16 -10.82 -2.58 -51.58
N VAL A 17 -11.69 -3.46 -52.07
CA VAL A 17 -11.60 -4.92 -52.07
C VAL A 17 -10.66 -5.41 -53.18
N ALA A 18 -9.74 -6.32 -52.85
CA ALA A 18 -9.15 -7.25 -53.80
C ALA A 18 -9.00 -8.61 -53.12
N GLY A 19 -9.85 -9.57 -53.52
CA GLY A 19 -9.88 -10.92 -52.96
C GLY A 19 -8.78 -11.82 -53.53
N CYS A 20 -8.32 -12.75 -52.71
CA CYS A 20 -7.74 -14.03 -53.12
C CYS A 20 -8.36 -15.09 -52.21
N LYS A 21 -9.10 -16.01 -52.80
CA LYS A 21 -9.71 -17.14 -52.09
C LYS A 21 -8.62 -18.14 -51.73
N GLN A 22 -8.41 -18.40 -50.44
CA GLN A 22 -7.69 -19.58 -49.97
C GLN A 22 -8.50 -20.26 -48.86
N GLN A 23 -8.56 -21.58 -49.01
CA GLN A 23 -9.45 -22.54 -48.38
C GLN A 23 -9.29 -22.61 -46.86
N PRO A 24 -10.35 -22.88 -46.07
CA PRO A 24 -10.23 -23.03 -44.63
C PRO A 24 -9.38 -24.27 -44.32
N ALA A 25 -8.28 -24.10 -43.61
CA ALA A 25 -7.71 -25.19 -42.82
C ALA A 25 -8.57 -25.32 -41.55
N ASP A 26 -9.06 -26.52 -41.27
CA ASP A 26 -9.73 -26.82 -40.02
C ASP A 26 -8.85 -26.36 -38.85
N PRO A 27 -9.37 -25.54 -37.91
CA PRO A 27 -8.62 -25.25 -36.70
C PRO A 27 -8.54 -26.56 -35.91
N VAL A 28 -7.32 -27.09 -35.81
CA VAL A 28 -6.97 -28.05 -34.76
C VAL A 28 -7.40 -27.40 -33.46
N ALA A 29 -8.42 -27.99 -32.82
CA ALA A 29 -8.86 -27.58 -31.50
C ALA A 29 -7.71 -27.81 -30.51
N THR A 30 -6.90 -26.78 -30.30
CA THR A 30 -6.01 -26.70 -29.15
C THR A 30 -6.91 -26.71 -27.92
N GLN A 31 -6.92 -27.82 -27.19
CA GLN A 31 -7.55 -27.87 -25.88
C GLN A 31 -7.05 -26.67 -25.06
N PRO A 32 -7.94 -25.89 -24.43
CA PRO A 32 -7.51 -24.83 -23.53
C PRO A 32 -6.64 -25.45 -22.44
N LYS A 33 -5.36 -25.05 -22.41
CA LYS A 33 -4.50 -25.28 -21.25
C LYS A 33 -5.26 -24.75 -20.03
N PRO A 34 -5.46 -25.55 -18.97
CA PRO A 34 -6.10 -25.07 -17.75
C PRO A 34 -5.39 -23.79 -17.31
N ALA A 35 -6.13 -22.69 -17.22
CA ALA A 35 -5.64 -21.47 -16.64
C ALA A 35 -5.32 -21.81 -15.18
N VAL A 36 -4.02 -21.90 -14.87
CA VAL A 36 -3.55 -21.90 -13.49
C VAL A 36 -4.03 -20.58 -12.91
N SER A 37 -5.05 -20.65 -12.06
CA SER A 37 -5.50 -19.47 -11.32
C SER A 37 -4.32 -18.96 -10.51
N ALA A 38 -3.95 -17.70 -10.73
CA ALA A 38 -3.01 -17.03 -9.85
C ALA A 38 -3.55 -17.14 -8.41
N PRO A 39 -2.68 -17.40 -7.42
CA PRO A 39 -3.10 -17.41 -6.02
C PRO A 39 -3.84 -16.12 -5.70
N ALA A 40 -4.99 -16.22 -5.02
CA ALA A 40 -5.65 -15.04 -4.48
C ALA A 40 -4.66 -14.30 -3.56
N PRO A 41 -4.61 -12.96 -3.61
CA PRO A 41 -3.78 -12.20 -2.67
C PRO A 41 -4.14 -12.60 -1.24
N PRO A 42 -3.14 -12.68 -0.34
CA PRO A 42 -3.40 -13.09 1.04
C PRO A 42 -4.46 -12.14 1.64
N PRO A 43 -5.44 -12.67 2.41
CA PRO A 43 -6.61 -11.92 2.87
C PRO A 43 -6.29 -10.71 3.78
N GLY A 44 -5.02 -10.46 4.12
CA GLY A 44 -4.59 -9.36 4.97
C GLY A 44 -3.97 -8.15 4.27
N GLY A 45 -3.70 -8.20 2.95
CA GLY A 45 -2.97 -7.13 2.25
C GLY A 45 -3.68 -5.76 2.35
N ASP A 46 -5.00 -5.75 2.15
CA ASP A 46 -5.78 -4.52 2.21
C ASP A 46 -5.95 -4.01 3.65
N ALA A 47 -6.01 -4.91 4.63
CA ALA A 47 -6.14 -4.55 6.04
C ALA A 47 -4.83 -3.94 6.57
N GLN A 48 -3.68 -4.52 6.23
CA GLN A 48 -2.37 -3.96 6.57
C GLN A 48 -2.16 -2.58 5.95
N ALA A 49 -2.58 -2.39 4.70
CA ALA A 49 -2.48 -1.09 4.04
C ALA A 49 -3.32 -0.01 4.75
N ARG A 50 -4.55 -0.35 5.18
CA ARG A 50 -5.40 0.55 6.00
C ARG A 50 -4.77 0.84 7.36
N ALA A 51 -4.19 -0.17 8.01
CA ALA A 51 -3.50 -0.02 9.28
C ALA A 51 -2.27 0.91 9.16
N LEU A 52 -1.48 0.76 8.09
CA LEU A 52 -0.37 1.65 7.78
C LEU A 52 -0.85 3.09 7.56
N GLN A 53 -1.94 3.27 6.81
CA GLN A 53 -2.51 4.60 6.56
C GLN A 53 -3.00 5.26 7.86
N ALA A 54 -3.64 4.50 8.76
CA ALA A 54 -4.07 4.99 10.07
C ALA A 54 -2.87 5.44 10.92
N LEU A 55 -1.80 4.65 10.94
CA LEU A 55 -0.55 5.01 11.62
C LEU A 55 0.07 6.28 11.04
N GLN A 56 0.21 6.36 9.72
CA GLN A 56 0.76 7.54 9.04
C GLN A 56 -0.05 8.81 9.35
N ALA A 57 -1.38 8.73 9.24
CA ALA A 57 -2.25 9.86 9.52
C ALA A 57 -2.12 10.32 10.98
N ARG A 58 -2.01 9.38 11.92
CA ARG A 58 -1.84 9.71 13.34
C ARG A 58 -0.51 10.40 13.61
N LEU A 59 0.59 9.83 13.15
CA LEU A 59 1.93 10.38 13.35
C LEU A 59 2.11 11.75 12.68
N GLN A 60 1.49 11.96 11.52
CA GLN A 60 1.47 13.26 10.83
C GLN A 60 0.64 14.29 11.60
N GLY A 61 -0.56 13.92 12.05
CA GLY A 61 -1.43 14.82 12.82
C GLY A 61 -0.81 15.31 14.12
N ASP A 62 -0.05 14.44 14.78
CA ASP A 62 0.64 14.76 16.04
C ASP A 62 2.04 15.36 15.82
N ASN A 63 2.50 15.50 14.57
CA ASN A 63 3.86 15.92 14.22
C ASN A 63 4.95 15.16 15.01
N ALA A 64 4.77 13.83 15.14
CA ALA A 64 5.61 12.99 16.00
C ALA A 64 7.09 12.95 15.55
N TYR A 65 7.35 13.18 14.25
CA TYR A 65 8.69 13.21 13.65
C TYR A 65 8.88 14.48 12.81
N PRO A 66 9.29 15.59 13.43
CA PRO A 66 9.41 16.89 12.75
C PRO A 66 10.59 16.97 11.78
N ASP A 67 11.57 16.07 11.88
CA ASP A 67 12.73 15.99 10.99
C ASP A 67 12.39 15.41 9.60
N HIS A 68 11.25 14.72 9.48
CA HIS A 68 10.83 13.96 8.29
C HIS A 68 11.85 12.94 7.77
N CYS A 69 12.89 12.63 8.56
CA CYS A 69 13.96 11.70 8.24
C CYS A 69 13.66 10.29 8.73
N ILE A 70 12.43 9.85 8.46
CA ILE A 70 11.92 8.54 8.87
C ILE A 70 11.33 7.77 7.69
N SER A 71 11.33 6.45 7.79
CA SER A 71 10.56 5.53 6.96
C SER A 71 9.73 4.62 7.85
N ILE A 72 8.56 4.18 7.38
CA ILE A 72 7.72 3.24 8.10
C ILE A 72 7.73 1.94 7.31
N MET A 73 8.08 0.84 7.97
CA MET A 73 8.14 -0.49 7.37
C MET A 73 7.29 -1.44 8.18
N ALA A 74 6.51 -2.28 7.49
CA ALA A 74 5.88 -3.43 8.12
C ALA A 74 6.98 -4.37 8.62
N GLU A 75 6.78 -4.94 9.81
CA GLU A 75 7.63 -5.98 10.33
C GLU A 75 6.84 -7.28 10.41
N ASP A 76 7.45 -8.35 9.90
CA ASP A 76 6.95 -9.70 10.10
C ASP A 76 7.26 -10.11 11.55
N GLY A 77 6.40 -9.66 12.47
CA GLY A 77 6.46 -10.01 13.89
C GLY A 77 5.61 -11.24 14.22
N ASP A 78 5.80 -11.79 15.42
CA ASP A 78 4.84 -12.71 16.06
C ASP A 78 3.58 -11.93 16.48
N ALA A 79 2.93 -11.26 15.53
CA ALA A 79 1.68 -10.57 15.77
C ALA A 79 0.70 -11.58 16.41
N PRO A 80 0.28 -11.35 17.66
CA PRO A 80 -0.32 -12.40 18.49
C PRO A 80 -1.71 -12.83 18.01
N ALA A 81 -2.29 -12.12 17.04
CA ALA A 81 -3.61 -12.35 16.53
C ALA A 81 -3.70 -12.05 15.02
N PRO A 82 -4.61 -12.74 14.29
CA PRO A 82 -5.07 -12.23 13.00
C PRO A 82 -5.54 -10.77 13.17
N ASP A 83 -5.39 -9.96 12.12
CA ASP A 83 -5.78 -8.55 12.10
C ASP A 83 -4.96 -7.59 12.99
N THR A 84 -3.77 -8.02 13.40
CA THR A 84 -2.77 -7.18 14.06
C THR A 84 -1.56 -6.99 13.16
N PHE A 85 -1.10 -5.75 13.01
CA PHE A 85 -0.01 -5.38 12.11
C PHE A 85 1.06 -4.59 12.87
N ASP A 86 2.29 -5.08 12.83
CA ASP A 86 3.43 -4.43 13.46
C ASP A 86 4.20 -3.59 12.43
N PHE A 87 4.58 -2.38 12.83
CA PHE A 87 5.31 -1.44 12.01
C PHE A 87 6.49 -0.86 12.80
N ALA A 88 7.66 -0.79 12.17
CA ALA A 88 8.79 -0.04 12.67
C ALA A 88 8.89 1.32 11.97
N VAL A 89 9.07 2.36 12.77
CA VAL A 89 9.60 3.64 12.29
C VAL A 89 11.11 3.56 12.36
N ARG A 90 11.75 3.75 11.22
CA ARG A 90 13.21 3.69 11.07
C ARG A 90 13.75 5.02 10.63
N GLU A 91 14.98 5.32 11.04
CA GLU A 91 15.71 6.45 10.51
C GLU A 91 16.00 6.23 9.02
N ARG A 92 15.82 7.30 8.25
CA ARG A 92 16.22 7.39 6.85
C ARG A 92 17.47 8.25 6.78
N HIS A 93 18.52 7.74 6.15
CA HIS A 93 19.76 8.48 5.91
C HIS A 93 19.97 8.68 4.41
N GLY A 94 20.57 9.81 4.01
CA GLY A 94 20.66 10.23 2.62
C GLY A 94 19.56 11.23 2.23
N ASP A 95 19.62 11.75 1.00
CA ASP A 95 18.67 12.74 0.47
C ASP A 95 18.47 13.98 1.38
N GLY A 96 19.52 14.39 2.09
CA GLY A 96 19.50 15.50 3.05
C GLY A 96 19.26 15.10 4.51
N CYS A 97 18.98 13.82 4.78
CA CYS A 97 18.92 13.28 6.14
C CYS A 97 20.31 12.83 6.63
N PRO A 98 20.77 13.29 7.80
CA PRO A 98 22.09 12.96 8.34
C PRO A 98 22.15 11.49 8.77
N GLY A 99 23.36 10.94 8.87
CA GLY A 99 23.60 9.56 9.32
C GLY A 99 24.34 8.71 8.28
N ASP A 100 24.65 7.47 8.66
CA ASP A 100 25.29 6.51 7.76
C ASP A 100 24.25 5.86 6.83
N PRO A 101 24.32 6.05 5.50
CA PRO A 101 23.39 5.45 4.53
C PRO A 101 23.34 3.91 4.56
N GLN A 102 24.33 3.25 5.17
CA GLN A 102 24.34 1.79 5.34
C GLN A 102 23.58 1.32 6.59
N THR A 103 22.97 2.24 7.32
CA THR A 103 22.20 1.96 8.53
C THR A 103 20.78 2.51 8.42
N SER A 104 19.84 1.84 9.06
CA SER A 104 18.47 2.33 9.25
C SER A 104 17.95 1.88 10.62
N PRO A 105 18.46 2.50 11.71
CA PRO A 105 18.05 2.19 13.07
C PRO A 105 16.53 2.28 13.28
N VAL A 106 15.97 1.42 14.12
CA VAL A 106 14.57 1.53 14.56
C VAL A 106 14.50 2.59 15.64
N ARG A 107 13.66 3.60 15.44
CA ARG A 107 13.34 4.60 16.47
C ARG A 107 12.23 4.10 17.37
N ASP A 108 11.15 3.64 16.75
CA ASP A 108 9.91 3.27 17.43
C ASP A 108 9.24 2.10 16.74
N ARG A 109 8.43 1.38 17.51
CA ARG A 109 7.60 0.27 17.04
C ARG A 109 6.15 0.54 17.40
N PHE A 110 5.27 0.28 16.45
CA PHE A 110 3.83 0.46 16.60
C PHE A 110 3.13 -0.83 16.24
N ARG A 111 2.04 -1.09 16.95
CA ARG A 111 1.11 -2.17 16.65
C ARG A 111 -0.23 -1.55 16.35
N VAL A 112 -0.79 -1.90 15.21
CA VAL A 112 -2.07 -1.39 14.74
C VAL A 112 -3.01 -2.56 14.51
N GLN A 113 -4.17 -2.50 15.14
CA GLN A 113 -5.23 -3.49 14.93
C GLN A 113 -6.10 -3.05 13.74
N ALA A 114 -6.79 -4.01 13.09
CA ALA A 114 -7.64 -3.70 11.93
C ALA A 114 -8.82 -2.75 12.24
N ASP A 115 -9.20 -2.62 13.51
CA ASP A 115 -10.19 -1.65 13.99
C ASP A 115 -9.63 -0.21 14.10
N GLY A 116 -8.33 -0.03 13.88
CA GLY A 116 -7.63 1.25 13.97
C GLY A 116 -7.04 1.55 15.35
N THR A 117 -7.17 0.65 16.33
CA THR A 117 -6.50 0.78 17.63
C THR A 117 -4.99 0.80 17.44
N LEU A 118 -4.34 1.83 18.00
CA LEU A 118 -2.93 2.10 17.78
C LEU A 118 -2.17 2.05 19.12
N LEU A 119 -1.19 1.16 19.16
CA LEU A 119 -0.33 0.94 20.31
C LEU A 119 1.10 1.34 19.98
N TRP A 120 1.81 1.88 20.97
CA TRP A 120 3.22 2.25 20.87
C TRP A 120 4.03 1.37 21.82
N TYR A 121 5.08 0.76 21.30
CA TYR A 121 6.03 0.00 22.10
C TYR A 121 6.75 0.86 23.13
N ASP A 122 6.57 0.50 24.39
CA ASP A 122 7.31 1.03 25.53
C ASP A 122 8.57 0.20 25.77
N VAL A 123 9.72 0.75 25.40
CA VAL A 123 11.03 0.12 25.62
C VAL A 123 11.40 -0.09 27.09
N VAL A 124 10.83 0.68 28.01
CA VAL A 124 11.12 0.58 29.45
C VAL A 124 10.40 -0.62 30.04
N ASN A 125 9.12 -0.77 29.70
CA ASN A 125 8.27 -1.87 30.19
C ASN A 125 8.31 -3.11 29.27
N ALA A 126 8.97 -2.99 28.11
CA ALA A 126 9.06 -4.00 27.07
C ALA A 126 7.69 -4.50 26.55
N ASP A 127 6.70 -3.60 26.49
CA ASP A 127 5.32 -3.94 26.11
C ASP A 127 4.70 -2.87 25.22
N PHE A 128 3.60 -3.21 24.52
CA PHE A 128 2.80 -2.26 23.77
C PHE A 128 1.76 -1.60 24.66
N VAL A 129 1.79 -0.27 24.74
CA VAL A 129 0.82 0.55 25.49
C VAL A 129 -0.03 1.38 24.54
N ASP A 130 -1.13 1.95 25.03
CA ASP A 130 -1.95 2.88 24.25
C ASP A 130 -1.12 4.07 23.76
N TYR A 131 -1.30 4.45 22.49
CA TYR A 131 -0.53 5.53 21.89
C TYR A 131 -0.72 6.86 22.63
N ALA A 132 -1.95 7.20 23.01
CA ALA A 132 -2.22 8.49 23.65
C ALA A 132 -1.66 8.52 25.07
N GLU A 133 -1.65 7.39 25.77
CA GLU A 133 -0.90 7.23 27.03
C GLU A 133 0.59 7.49 26.83
N ARG A 134 1.22 6.81 25.88
CA ARG A 134 2.66 6.96 25.60
C ARG A 134 3.01 8.40 25.19
N ALA A 135 2.26 8.99 24.27
CA ALA A 135 2.50 10.35 23.80
C ALA A 135 2.45 11.39 24.93
N ARG A 136 1.57 11.19 25.92
CA ARG A 136 1.50 12.06 27.12
C ARG A 136 2.69 11.88 28.05
N SER A 137 3.26 10.66 28.13
CA SER A 137 4.42 10.38 28.99
C SER A 137 5.74 10.96 28.49
N LEU A 138 5.81 11.36 27.21
CA LEU A 138 7.00 11.92 26.58
C LEU A 138 7.06 13.46 26.61
N GLN A 139 6.02 14.11 27.15
CA GLN A 139 5.95 15.56 27.35
C GLN A 139 6.54 15.97 28.70
#